data_AF-X0JE93-F1
#
_entry.id   AF-X0JE93-F1
#
_cell.length_a   1.000
_cell.length_b   1.000
_cell.length_c   1.000
_cell.angle_alpha   90.00
_cell.angle_beta   90.00
_cell.angle_gamma   90.00
#
_symmetry.space_group_name_H-M   'P 1'
#
loop_
_entity.id
_entity.type
_entity.pdbx_description
1 polymer ?
#
loop_
_entity_poly.entity_id
_entity_poly.type
_entity_poly.pdbx_seq_one_letter_code
_entity_poly.pdbx_strand_id
1 'polypeptide(L)'
;MTDLHNSRQPDMTSPPHRFRTAIMASNRYPVYKVKSHMALPDPHMPPGRFHHAIFVETSDNGFGTLYHVTGDVTSANGMSYESRDSPDPAQLEGFYSKELLGYTGSDVHPQQWSSVLASLPTPPQQKASNPKNQGRVEPFKEKVGGYEYVFYTDGEERKPLWKCTEWVEWYAIPALHERGLIQSGDQ
;
A
#
# COMPACT_ATOMS: atom_id res chain seq x y z
N MET A 1 10.75 2.45 -67.87
CA MET A 1 9.77 3.55 -68.00
C MET A 1 8.41 2.88 -68.13
N THR A 2 7.51 3.14 -67.16
CA THR A 2 6.03 3.04 -67.20
C THR A 2 5.41 1.67 -67.51
N ASP A 3 4.80 0.98 -66.53
CA ASP A 3 3.38 1.12 -66.07
C ASP A 3 2.40 0.37 -67.02
N LEU A 4 1.30 -0.29 -66.66
CA LEU A 4 0.37 -0.22 -65.53
C LEU A 4 -0.49 -1.50 -65.63
N HIS A 5 -0.61 -2.31 -64.57
CA HIS A 5 -1.67 -3.33 -64.48
C HIS A 5 -2.79 -2.82 -63.57
N ASN A 6 -3.93 -2.58 -64.19
CA ASN A 6 -5.24 -2.33 -63.61
C ASN A 6 -5.75 -3.58 -62.86
N SER A 7 -6.27 -3.43 -61.64
CA SER A 7 -7.56 -4.00 -61.23
C SER A 7 -7.95 -3.71 -59.77
N ARG A 8 -9.09 -3.01 -59.66
CA ARG A 8 -10.21 -3.20 -58.71
C ARG A 8 -9.92 -3.31 -57.21
N GLN A 9 -10.44 -2.30 -56.48
CA GLN A 9 -10.71 -2.32 -55.05
C GLN A 9 -11.70 -3.42 -54.64
N PRO A 10 -11.59 -3.97 -53.42
CA PRO A 10 -12.72 -4.56 -52.70
C PRO A 10 -13.24 -3.63 -51.59
N ASP A 11 -14.51 -3.31 -51.79
CA ASP A 11 -15.62 -3.00 -50.88
C ASP A 11 -15.39 -2.90 -49.36
N MET A 12 -15.83 -1.76 -48.82
CA MET A 12 -16.10 -1.49 -47.41
C MET A 12 -17.43 -2.12 -46.99
N THR A 13 -17.42 -3.20 -46.21
CA THR A 13 -18.47 -3.45 -45.19
C THR A 13 -17.99 -4.47 -44.16
N SER A 14 -17.33 -3.99 -43.11
CA SER A 14 -17.25 -4.73 -41.84
C SER A 14 -18.28 -4.16 -40.87
N PRO A 15 -19.07 -5.01 -40.18
CA PRO A 15 -20.11 -4.53 -39.27
C PRO A 15 -19.47 -3.82 -38.07
N PRO A 16 -20.11 -2.78 -37.50
CA PRO A 16 -19.55 -2.11 -36.33
C PRO A 16 -19.52 -3.12 -35.19
N HIS A 17 -18.32 -3.33 -34.62
CA HIS A 17 -18.13 -3.96 -33.32
C HIS A 17 -18.98 -3.23 -32.29
N ARG A 18 -20.19 -3.73 -32.04
CA ARG A 18 -20.97 -3.40 -30.86
C ARG A 18 -20.33 -4.09 -29.66
N PHE A 19 -20.36 -3.38 -28.55
CA PHE A 19 -19.88 -3.76 -27.21
C PHE A 19 -18.37 -3.66 -26.99
N ARG A 20 -17.82 -2.44 -27.17
CA ARG A 20 -16.87 -1.94 -26.18
C ARG A 20 -17.68 -1.21 -25.12
N THR A 21 -17.86 -1.86 -23.98
CA THR A 21 -18.38 -1.27 -22.75
C THR A 21 -17.49 -0.10 -22.39
N ALA A 22 -17.93 1.11 -22.71
CA ALA A 22 -17.48 2.30 -22.01
C ALA A 22 -18.10 2.21 -20.63
N ILE A 23 -17.31 1.84 -19.61
CA ILE A 23 -17.62 2.36 -18.29
C ILE A 23 -17.52 3.87 -18.43
N MET A 24 -18.67 4.52 -18.28
CA MET A 24 -18.77 5.94 -17.97
C MET A 24 -17.67 6.24 -16.97
N ALA A 25 -16.76 7.17 -17.30
CA ALA A 25 -15.69 7.62 -16.43
C ALA A 25 -16.24 7.80 -15.00
N SER A 26 -16.05 6.80 -14.15
CA SER A 26 -16.45 6.92 -12.76
C SER A 26 -15.52 7.99 -12.22
N ASN A 27 -16.09 9.14 -11.87
CA ASN A 27 -15.31 10.24 -11.31
C ASN A 27 -14.76 9.87 -9.91
N ARG A 28 -14.99 8.63 -9.46
CA ARG A 28 -14.59 8.10 -8.18
C ARG A 28 -14.06 6.66 -8.29
N TYR A 29 -12.99 6.36 -7.56
CA TYR A 29 -12.39 5.04 -7.42
C TYR A 29 -12.69 4.47 -6.03
N PRO A 30 -13.10 3.19 -5.92
CA PRO A 30 -13.26 2.57 -4.61
C PRO A 30 -11.90 2.38 -3.92
N VAL A 31 -11.91 2.60 -2.61
CA VAL A 31 -10.73 2.54 -1.74
C VAL A 31 -10.94 1.44 -0.72
N TYR A 32 -9.96 0.56 -0.59
CA TYR A 32 -10.00 -0.58 0.31
C TYR A 32 -8.85 -0.58 1.30
N LYS A 33 -9.12 -1.03 2.54
CA LYS A 33 -8.09 -1.55 3.42
C LYS A 33 -7.83 -3.01 3.06
N VAL A 34 -6.58 -3.34 2.83
CA VAL A 34 -6.13 -4.70 2.51
C VAL A 34 -5.39 -5.29 3.70
N LYS A 35 -5.69 -6.54 4.03
CA LYS A 35 -4.94 -7.33 5.01
C LYS A 35 -4.32 -8.52 4.32
N SER A 36 -3.03 -8.75 4.57
CA SER A 36 -2.29 -9.90 4.08
C SER A 36 -1.47 -10.56 5.20
N HIS A 37 -1.32 -11.87 5.14
CA HIS A 37 -0.41 -12.62 5.99
C HIS A 37 1.02 -12.13 5.79
N MET A 38 1.74 -11.95 6.89
CA MET A 38 3.16 -11.63 6.85
C MET A 38 3.95 -12.88 6.47
N ALA A 39 4.87 -12.77 5.50
CA ALA A 39 5.76 -13.86 5.11
C ALA A 39 6.64 -14.33 6.30
N LEU A 40 7.10 -13.39 7.13
CA LEU A 40 7.84 -13.68 8.35
C LEU A 40 7.27 -12.86 9.52
N PRO A 41 6.49 -13.48 10.42
CA PRO A 41 6.00 -12.82 11.62
C PRO A 41 7.15 -12.39 12.53
N ASP A 42 7.03 -11.21 13.17
CA ASP A 42 8.00 -10.79 14.18
C ASP A 42 7.74 -11.53 15.49
N PRO A 43 8.70 -12.27 16.05
CA PRO A 43 8.51 -13.01 17.30
C PRO A 43 8.25 -12.10 18.51
N HIS A 44 8.54 -10.80 18.41
CA HIS A 44 8.25 -9.82 19.46
C HIS A 44 6.86 -9.17 19.32
N MET A 45 6.03 -9.65 18.39
CA MET A 45 4.66 -9.18 18.21
C MET A 45 3.65 -10.27 18.56
N PRO A 46 2.43 -9.90 19.00
CA PRO A 46 1.35 -10.85 19.17
C PRO A 46 1.13 -11.71 17.91
N PRO A 47 0.75 -12.99 18.07
CA PRO A 47 0.42 -13.85 16.93
C PRO A 47 -0.82 -13.35 16.19
N GLY A 48 -0.96 -13.73 14.91
CA GLY A 48 -2.16 -13.44 14.11
C GLY A 48 -2.22 -12.02 13.54
N ARG A 49 -1.12 -11.27 13.54
CA ARG A 49 -1.07 -9.94 12.91
C ARG A 49 -0.97 -10.03 11.39
N PHE A 50 -1.57 -9.04 10.74
CA PHE A 50 -1.55 -8.88 9.28
C PHE A 50 -0.71 -7.66 8.88
N HIS A 51 -0.10 -7.74 7.70
CA HIS A 51 0.34 -6.55 7.00
C HIS A 51 -0.89 -5.80 6.49
N HIS A 52 -0.99 -4.50 6.78
CA HIS A 52 -2.06 -3.66 6.26
C HIS A 52 -1.52 -2.75 5.16
N ALA A 53 -2.35 -2.54 4.14
CA ALA A 53 -2.14 -1.59 3.06
C ALA A 53 -3.46 -0.91 2.69
N ILE A 54 -3.39 0.17 1.92
CA ILE A 54 -4.55 0.82 1.30
C ILE A 54 -4.47 0.59 -0.20
N PHE A 55 -5.57 0.19 -0.83
CA PHE A 55 -5.65 -0.05 -2.27
C PHE A 55 -6.73 0.81 -2.90
N VAL A 56 -6.38 1.53 -3.96
CA VAL A 56 -7.33 2.29 -4.78
C VAL A 56 -7.49 1.57 -6.11
N GLU A 57 -8.67 1.05 -6.38
CA GLU A 57 -8.97 0.31 -7.60
C GLU A 57 -9.31 1.32 -8.71
N THR A 58 -8.37 1.52 -9.65
CA THR A 58 -8.45 2.57 -10.66
C THR A 58 -8.89 2.07 -12.05
N SER A 59 -9.11 0.76 -12.20
CA SER A 59 -9.40 0.13 -13.48
C SER A 59 -10.41 -1.02 -13.33
N ASP A 60 -11.25 -1.20 -14.34
CA ASP A 60 -12.35 -2.18 -14.37
C ASP A 60 -11.89 -3.64 -14.30
N ASN A 61 -10.61 -3.90 -14.56
CA ASN A 61 -9.99 -5.22 -14.41
C ASN A 61 -9.46 -5.50 -12.99
N GLY A 62 -9.81 -4.66 -12.01
CA GLY A 62 -9.37 -4.78 -10.62
C GLY A 62 -7.96 -4.26 -10.35
N PHE A 63 -7.29 -3.66 -11.34
CA PHE A 63 -5.98 -3.04 -11.16
C PHE A 63 -6.09 -1.69 -10.46
N GLY A 64 -5.04 -1.32 -9.75
CA GLY A 64 -5.06 -0.11 -8.95
C GLY A 64 -3.70 0.27 -8.38
N THR A 65 -3.72 1.25 -7.48
CA THR A 65 -2.54 1.69 -6.74
C THR A 65 -2.59 1.19 -5.31
N LEU A 66 -1.54 0.50 -4.87
CA LEU A 66 -1.34 0.04 -3.50
C LEU A 66 -0.41 1.01 -2.76
N TYR A 67 -0.83 1.44 -1.58
CA TYR A 67 -0.11 2.32 -0.67
C TYR A 67 0.20 1.58 0.62
N HIS A 68 1.49 1.53 0.99
CA HIS A 68 1.92 0.82 2.20
C HIS A 68 3.23 1.41 2.76
N VAL A 69 3.65 0.89 3.90
CA VAL A 69 5.04 1.01 4.35
C VAL A 69 5.71 -0.34 4.27
N THR A 70 6.91 -0.36 3.69
CA THR A 70 7.74 -1.53 3.45
C THR A 70 9.04 -1.46 4.26
N GLY A 71 9.82 -2.54 4.25
CA GLY A 71 11.04 -2.68 5.05
C GLY A 71 10.79 -3.25 6.43
N ASP A 72 11.73 -3.04 7.34
CA ASP A 72 11.74 -3.67 8.65
C ASP A 72 12.18 -2.69 9.75
N VAL A 73 11.80 -2.99 11.00
CA VAL A 73 12.09 -2.12 12.15
C VAL A 73 13.49 -2.34 12.76
N THR A 74 14.33 -3.15 12.11
CA THR A 74 15.75 -3.33 12.46
C THR A 74 16.66 -2.42 11.63
N SER A 75 16.21 -2.06 10.43
CA SER A 75 16.87 -1.11 9.53
C SER A 75 17.04 0.27 10.16
N ALA A 76 18.19 0.92 9.93
CA ALA A 76 18.54 2.20 10.57
C ALA A 76 17.54 3.34 10.27
N ASN A 77 16.95 3.33 9.07
CA ASN A 77 15.90 4.27 8.65
C ASN A 77 14.48 3.76 8.95
N GLY A 78 14.36 2.59 9.57
CA GLY A 78 13.08 1.93 9.79
C GLY A 78 12.40 1.48 8.51
N MET A 79 11.07 1.54 8.53
CA MET A 79 10.21 1.27 7.40
C MET A 79 10.01 2.54 6.56
N SER A 80 9.77 2.37 5.26
CA SER A 80 9.60 3.47 4.30
C SER A 80 8.25 3.37 3.60
N TYR A 81 7.65 4.53 3.34
CA TYR A 81 6.46 4.62 2.50
C TYR A 81 6.78 4.25 1.05
N GLU A 82 5.86 3.54 0.41
CA GLU A 82 5.89 3.20 -1.01
C GLU A 82 4.47 3.21 -1.58
N SER A 83 4.33 3.65 -2.82
CA SER A 83 3.15 3.44 -3.65
C SER A 83 3.55 2.72 -4.93
N ARG A 84 2.75 1.74 -5.36
CA ARG A 84 3.00 0.99 -6.59
C ARG A 84 1.70 0.57 -7.27
N ASP A 85 1.77 0.35 -8.57
CA ASP A 85 0.68 -0.30 -9.30
C ASP A 85 0.58 -1.78 -8.87
N SER A 86 -0.65 -2.27 -8.76
CA SER A 86 -0.93 -3.62 -8.28
C SER A 86 -2.18 -4.19 -8.96
N PRO A 87 -2.20 -5.52 -9.26
CA PRO A 87 -3.45 -6.21 -9.55
C PRO A 87 -4.37 -6.21 -8.31
N ASP A 88 -5.59 -6.73 -8.46
CA ASP A 88 -6.52 -6.90 -7.33
C ASP A 88 -5.80 -7.64 -6.20
N PRO A 89 -5.71 -7.05 -4.99
CA PRO A 89 -5.08 -7.69 -3.85
C PRO A 89 -5.59 -9.11 -3.55
N ALA A 90 -6.83 -9.42 -3.93
CA ALA A 90 -7.38 -10.78 -3.80
C ALA A 90 -6.64 -11.84 -4.64
N GLN A 91 -5.85 -11.43 -5.63
CA GLN A 91 -5.03 -12.30 -6.47
C GLN A 91 -3.58 -12.43 -5.97
N LEU A 92 -3.19 -11.65 -4.95
CA LEU A 92 -1.83 -11.67 -4.42
C LEU A 92 -1.64 -12.77 -3.38
N GLU A 93 -0.44 -13.33 -3.34
CA GLU A 93 -0.05 -14.30 -2.32
C GLU A 93 -0.18 -13.68 -0.91
N GLY A 94 -0.68 -14.48 0.02
CA GLY A 94 -0.89 -14.07 1.40
C GLY A 94 -2.10 -13.16 1.61
N PHE A 95 -2.92 -12.88 0.59
CA PHE A 95 -4.18 -12.16 0.79
C PHE A 95 -5.03 -12.80 1.89
N TYR A 96 -5.57 -11.96 2.76
CA TYR A 96 -6.53 -12.39 3.80
C TYR A 96 -7.90 -11.75 3.60
N SER A 97 -7.95 -10.42 3.45
CA SER A 97 -9.22 -9.70 3.28
C SER A 97 -9.03 -8.33 2.64
N LYS A 98 -10.07 -7.84 1.96
CA LYS A 98 -10.21 -6.42 1.62
C LYS A 98 -11.53 -5.87 2.19
N GLU A 99 -11.49 -4.66 2.72
CA GLU A 99 -12.60 -3.96 3.37
C GLU A 99 -12.78 -2.59 2.70
N LEU A 100 -13.98 -2.27 2.21
CA LEU A 100 -14.25 -0.99 1.56
C LEU A 100 -14.21 0.13 2.62
N LEU A 101 -13.35 1.13 2.39
CA LEU A 101 -13.24 2.33 3.23
C LEU A 101 -14.10 3.49 2.70
N GLY A 102 -14.36 3.52 1.39
CA GLY A 102 -15.09 4.58 0.72
C GLY A 102 -14.60 4.75 -0.71
N TYR A 103 -14.68 5.98 -1.22
CA TYR A 103 -14.29 6.32 -2.58
C TYR A 103 -13.48 7.62 -2.63
N THR A 104 -12.54 7.71 -3.58
CA THR A 104 -11.74 8.91 -3.87
C THR A 104 -12.07 9.45 -5.25
N GLY A 105 -12.03 10.77 -5.44
CA GLY A 105 -12.12 11.38 -6.77
C GLY A 105 -10.96 10.99 -7.69
N SER A 106 -11.23 10.83 -8.99
CA SER A 106 -10.18 10.61 -10.00
C SER A 106 -9.35 11.87 -10.30
N ASP A 107 -9.85 13.04 -9.93
CA ASP A 107 -9.18 14.35 -10.04
C ASP A 107 -8.12 14.57 -8.94
N VAL A 108 -8.22 13.85 -7.81
CA VAL A 108 -7.27 13.96 -6.68
C VAL A 108 -6.29 12.78 -6.61
N HIS A 109 -6.63 11.64 -7.19
CA HIS A 109 -5.79 10.44 -7.23
C HIS A 109 -5.03 10.34 -8.56
N PRO A 110 -3.71 10.05 -8.58
CA PRO A 110 -2.87 9.68 -7.43
C PRO A 110 -2.13 10.84 -6.74
N GLN A 111 -2.10 12.04 -7.32
CA GLN A 111 -1.12 13.07 -6.92
C GLN A 111 -1.30 13.55 -5.47
N GLN A 112 -2.53 13.88 -5.06
CA GLN A 112 -2.77 14.36 -3.69
C GLN A 112 -2.57 13.24 -2.67
N TRP A 113 -2.98 12.02 -3.03
CA TRP A 113 -2.75 10.81 -2.22
C TRP A 113 -1.27 10.60 -1.92
N SER A 114 -0.43 10.55 -2.96
CA SER A 114 1.00 10.37 -2.80
C SER A 114 1.65 11.50 -2.00
N SER A 115 1.22 12.75 -2.21
CA SER A 115 1.74 13.89 -1.44
C SER A 115 1.41 13.77 0.05
N VAL A 116 0.18 13.41 0.39
CA VAL A 116 -0.28 13.27 1.77
C VAL A 116 0.43 12.10 2.44
N LEU A 117 0.39 10.91 1.84
CA LEU A 117 0.92 9.70 2.45
C LEU A 117 2.45 9.72 2.58
N ALA A 118 3.16 10.30 1.62
CA ALA A 118 4.61 10.48 1.70
C ALA A 118 5.05 11.47 2.79
N SER A 119 4.14 12.36 3.24
CA SER A 119 4.42 13.32 4.32
C SER A 119 4.21 12.75 5.73
N LEU A 120 3.56 11.58 5.84
CA LEU A 120 3.29 10.94 7.12
C LEU A 120 4.56 10.34 7.73
N PRO A 121 4.71 10.34 9.06
CA PRO A 121 5.82 9.67 9.69
C PRO A 121 5.70 8.15 9.44
N THR A 122 6.82 7.49 9.19
CA THR A 122 6.88 6.04 9.00
C THR A 122 7.42 5.35 10.25
N PRO A 123 7.13 4.05 10.46
CA PRO A 123 7.68 3.32 11.60
C PRO A 123 9.22 3.37 11.63
N PRO A 124 9.84 3.91 12.69
CA PRO A 124 11.28 4.05 12.76
C PRO A 124 11.95 2.71 13.08
N GLN A 125 13.29 2.72 13.13
CA GLN A 125 14.05 1.67 13.76
C GLN A 125 13.58 1.52 15.22
N GLN A 126 13.29 0.28 15.63
CA GLN A 126 12.82 -0.05 16.98
C GLN A 126 13.52 -1.29 17.56
N LYS A 127 14.30 -2.00 16.73
CA LYS A 127 15.06 -3.18 17.10
C LYS A 127 16.50 -3.03 16.64
N ALA A 128 17.42 -3.60 17.41
CA ALA A 128 18.84 -3.62 17.08
C ALA A 128 19.49 -4.89 17.64
N SER A 129 20.69 -5.22 17.15
CA SER A 129 21.51 -6.28 17.74
C SER A 129 22.03 -5.80 19.08
N ASN A 130 21.77 -6.54 20.17
CA ASN A 130 22.28 -6.23 21.50
C ASN A 130 23.59 -7.00 21.78
N PRO A 131 24.75 -6.33 21.85
CA PRO A 131 26.02 -6.98 22.16
C PRO A 131 26.05 -7.63 23.55
N LYS A 132 25.27 -7.13 24.51
CA LYS A 132 25.15 -7.70 25.86
C LYS A 132 24.36 -9.01 25.87
N ASN A 133 23.57 -9.27 24.83
CA ASN A 133 22.76 -10.47 24.67
C ASN A 133 23.21 -11.27 23.43
N GLN A 134 24.52 -11.49 23.31
CA GLN A 134 25.13 -12.32 22.25
C GLN A 134 24.75 -11.91 20.81
N GLY A 135 24.47 -10.62 20.60
CA GLY A 135 24.10 -10.09 19.29
C GLY A 135 22.65 -10.38 18.87
N ARG A 136 21.79 -10.87 19.77
CA ARG A 136 20.37 -11.08 19.50
C ARG A 136 19.69 -9.77 19.08
N VAL A 137 18.82 -9.86 18.08
CA VAL A 137 18.03 -8.72 17.61
C VAL A 137 16.79 -8.57 18.48
N GLU A 138 16.71 -7.49 19.24
CA GLU A 138 15.64 -7.25 20.19
C GLU A 138 15.21 -5.77 20.24
N PRO A 139 14.01 -5.47 20.76
CA PRO A 139 13.51 -4.11 20.88
C PRO A 139 14.39 -3.24 21.78
N PHE A 140 14.55 -1.96 21.44
CA PHE A 140 15.18 -0.98 22.31
C PHE A 140 14.20 0.11 22.76
N LYS A 141 14.50 0.75 23.88
CA LYS A 141 13.76 1.87 24.47
C LYS A 141 14.10 3.19 23.78
N GLU A 142 15.38 3.39 23.57
CA GLU A 142 15.95 4.64 23.09
C GLU A 142 17.19 4.37 22.23
N LYS A 143 17.33 5.17 21.18
CA LYS A 143 18.55 5.26 20.38
C LYS A 143 19.32 6.50 20.85
N VAL A 144 20.43 6.31 21.51
CA VAL A 144 21.22 7.39 22.13
C VAL A 144 22.40 7.84 21.25
N GLY A 145 22.72 7.08 20.20
CA GLY A 145 23.73 7.42 19.22
C GLY A 145 23.49 6.72 17.88
N GLY A 146 24.40 6.85 16.92
CA GLY A 146 24.26 6.25 15.59
C GLY A 146 24.08 4.72 15.65
N TYR A 147 24.80 4.06 16.55
CA TYR A 147 24.79 2.61 16.78
C TYR A 147 24.68 2.24 18.27
N GLU A 148 24.26 3.18 19.11
CA GLU A 148 24.13 2.97 20.55
C GLU A 148 22.66 2.98 20.96
N TYR A 149 22.25 1.94 21.68
CA TYR A 149 20.86 1.67 22.03
C TYR A 149 20.73 1.32 23.51
N VAL A 150 19.66 1.82 24.12
CA VAL A 150 19.24 1.43 25.46
C VAL A 150 18.18 0.34 25.31
N PHE A 151 18.55 -0.91 25.59
CA PHE A 151 17.62 -2.05 25.53
C PHE A 151 16.76 -2.17 26.78
N TYR A 152 15.63 -2.87 26.66
CA TYR A 152 14.81 -3.25 27.81
C TYR A 152 15.55 -4.27 28.68
N THR A 153 15.35 -4.21 29.99
CA THR A 153 15.84 -5.25 30.92
C THR A 153 14.86 -6.41 30.99
N ASP A 154 15.32 -7.54 31.53
CA ASP A 154 14.45 -8.70 31.74
C ASP A 154 13.26 -8.36 32.64
N GLY A 155 12.06 -8.74 32.21
CA GLY A 155 10.80 -8.43 32.92
C GLY A 155 10.30 -6.99 32.78
N GLU A 156 11.06 -6.09 32.15
CA GLU A 156 10.59 -4.72 31.88
C GLU A 156 9.49 -4.73 30.81
N GLU A 157 8.41 -3.97 31.06
CA GLU A 157 7.34 -3.80 30.09
C GLU A 157 7.87 -3.11 28.83
N ARG A 158 7.57 -3.68 27.67
CA ARG A 158 8.03 -3.19 26.38
C ARG A 158 6.96 -2.33 25.72
N LYS A 159 7.35 -1.20 25.14
CA LYS A 159 6.48 -0.48 24.20
C LYS A 159 6.14 -1.40 23.03
N PRO A 160 4.86 -1.52 22.61
CA PRO A 160 4.49 -2.25 21.42
C PRO A 160 5.24 -1.71 20.19
N LEU A 161 5.64 -2.60 19.27
CA LEU A 161 6.26 -2.15 18.04
C LEU A 161 5.22 -1.49 17.14
N TRP A 162 5.55 -0.31 16.64
CA TRP A 162 4.85 0.35 15.56
C TRP A 162 5.23 -0.33 14.23
N LYS A 163 4.28 -0.88 13.47
CA LYS A 163 4.52 -1.42 12.12
C LYS A 163 3.51 -0.89 11.09
N CYS A 164 3.53 -1.46 9.89
CA CYS A 164 2.58 -1.17 8.81
C CYS A 164 1.11 -1.15 9.24
N THR A 165 0.70 -2.09 10.10
CA THR A 165 -0.66 -2.15 10.66
C THR A 165 -1.06 -0.83 11.30
N GLU A 166 -0.29 -0.37 12.28
CA GLU A 166 -0.51 0.90 13.00
C GLU A 166 -0.32 2.11 12.08
N TRP A 167 0.62 2.08 11.13
CA TRP A 167 0.76 3.17 10.16
C TRP A 167 -0.53 3.36 9.35
N VAL A 168 -1.13 2.27 8.87
CA VAL A 168 -2.41 2.33 8.14
C VAL A 168 -3.55 2.80 9.04
N GLU A 169 -3.71 2.19 10.21
CA GLU A 169 -4.87 2.42 11.08
C GLU A 169 -4.81 3.77 11.82
N TRP A 170 -3.61 4.22 12.24
CA TRP A 170 -3.46 5.41 13.08
C TRP A 170 -3.05 6.67 12.32
N TYR A 171 -2.43 6.53 11.15
CA TYR A 171 -1.92 7.67 10.37
C TYR A 171 -2.58 7.77 9.00
N ALA A 172 -2.47 6.75 8.17
CA ALA A 172 -2.88 6.85 6.76
C ALA A 172 -4.39 7.02 6.59
N ILE A 173 -5.20 6.12 7.14
CA ILE A 173 -6.67 6.19 7.01
C ILE A 173 -7.21 7.50 7.62
N PRO A 174 -6.84 7.89 8.86
CA PRO A 174 -7.26 9.18 9.41
C PRO A 174 -6.87 10.38 8.54
N ALA A 175 -5.61 10.45 8.09
CA ALA A 175 -5.10 11.57 7.30
C ALA A 175 -5.81 11.73 5.95
N LEU A 176 -6.25 10.63 5.35
CA LEU A 176 -7.00 10.62 4.09
C LEU A 176 -8.45 11.07 4.31
N HIS A 177 -9.09 10.66 5.40
CA HIS A 177 -10.44 11.14 5.75
C HIS A 177 -10.45 12.62 6.14
N GLU A 178 -9.50 13.06 6.96
CA GLU A 178 -9.38 14.48 7.39
C GLU A 178 -9.21 15.44 6.22
N ARG A 179 -8.56 14.98 5.14
CA ARG A 179 -8.37 15.76 3.90
C ARG A 179 -9.48 15.55 2.87
N GLY A 180 -10.52 14.77 3.19
CA GLY A 180 -11.62 14.48 2.27
C GLY A 180 -11.23 13.65 1.05
N LEU A 181 -10.09 12.96 1.09
CA LEU A 181 -9.58 12.10 0.03
C LEU A 181 -10.28 10.73 0.00
N ILE A 182 -10.78 10.27 1.16
CA ILE A 182 -11.74 9.16 1.24
C ILE A 182 -13.08 9.71 1.72
N GLN A 183 -14.11 9.48 0.93
CA GLN A 183 -15.48 9.89 1.20
C GLN A 183 -16.41 8.67 1.21
N SER A 184 -17.40 8.67 2.11
CA SER A 184 -18.45 7.64 2.14
C SER A 184 -19.26 7.61 0.83
N GLY A 185 -19.92 6.48 0.57
CA GLY A 185 -20.67 6.22 -0.66
C GLY A 185 -21.99 6.98 -0.81
N ASP A 186 -22.43 7.72 0.21
CA ASP A 186 -23.69 8.44 0.18
C ASP A 186 -23.49 9.90 -0.25
N GLN A 187 -23.61 10.14 -1.56
CA GLN A 187 -23.99 11.44 -2.13
C GLN A 187 -25.05 11.25 -3.21
#